data_AF-A0A2N2G110-F1
#
_entry.id   AF-A0A2N2G110-F1
#
_cell.length_a   1.000
_cell.length_b   1.000
_cell.length_c   1.000
_cell.angle_alpha   90.00
_cell.angle_beta   90.00
_cell.angle_gamma   90.00
#
_symmetry.space_group_name_H-M   'P 1'
#
loop_
_entity.id
_entity.type
_entity.pdbx_description
1 polymer ?
#
loop_
_entity_poly.entity_id
_entity_poly.type
_entity_poly.pdbx_seq_one_letter_code
_entity_poly.pdbx_strand_id
1 'polypeptide(L)' 'SKEGVYHFCEVKSAQDYETAVNNINPSKLSKLKRSVDYYLQTKKLNTVYVIDALIVVDNHIEFLENITL' A
#
# COMPACT_ATOMS: atom_id res chain seq x y z
N SER A 1 -14.45 -0.65 3.51
CA SER A 1 -14.23 -1.71 2.50
C SER A 1 -15.27 -1.51 1.42
N LYS A 2 -14.84 -1.32 0.18
CA LYS A 2 -15.75 -1.44 -0.97
C LYS A 2 -15.87 -2.94 -1.25
N GLU A 3 -17.09 -3.46 -1.34
CA GLU A 3 -17.35 -4.84 -1.79
C GLU A 3 -16.66 -5.97 -0.98
N GLY A 4 -16.35 -5.72 0.30
CA GLY A 4 -15.70 -6.72 1.14
C GLY A 4 -14.18 -6.86 0.94
N VAL A 5 -13.56 -6.03 0.10
CA VAL A 5 -12.10 -5.98 -0.05
C VAL A 5 -11.50 -5.04 1.00
N TYR A 6 -10.44 -5.49 1.64
CA TYR A 6 -9.63 -4.65 2.51
C TYR A 6 -8.56 -3.92 1.70
N HIS A 7 -8.46 -2.61 1.87
CA HIS A 7 -7.45 -1.78 1.24
C HIS A 7 -6.40 -1.43 2.28
N PHE A 8 -5.17 -1.90 2.07
CA PHE A 8 -4.02 -1.49 2.86
C PHE A 8 -3.23 -0.44 2.09
N CYS A 9 -3.19 0.78 2.58
CA CYS A 9 -2.58 1.89 1.87
C CYS A 9 -1.20 2.23 2.45
N GLU A 10 -0.16 2.13 1.62
CA GLU A 10 1.18 2.62 1.93
C GLU A 10 1.30 4.09 1.53
N VAL A 11 1.64 4.96 2.48
CA VAL A 11 1.84 6.39 2.18
C VAL A 11 3.33 6.67 1.94
N LYS A 12 3.65 7.35 0.84
CA LYS A 12 5.00 7.79 0.49
C LYS A 12 5.03 9.27 0.17
N SER A 13 5.94 9.97 0.81
CA SER A 13 6.19 11.38 0.54
C SER A 13 7.59 11.64 0.03
N ALA A 14 7.72 12.55 -0.93
CA ALA A 14 8.99 13.06 -1.44
C ALA A 14 8.81 14.45 -2.07
N GLN A 15 9.90 15.07 -2.51
CA GLN A 15 9.85 16.35 -3.24
C GLN A 15 9.23 16.20 -4.64
N ASP A 16 9.46 15.06 -5.28
CA ASP A 16 8.93 14.73 -6.61
C ASP A 16 8.30 13.33 -6.63
N TYR A 17 7.41 13.13 -7.60
CA TYR A 17 6.62 11.91 -7.74
C TYR A 17 7.50 10.67 -7.99
N GLU A 18 8.51 10.78 -8.85
CA GLU A 18 9.37 9.66 -9.23
C GLU A 18 10.14 9.13 -8.02
N THR A 19 10.67 10.03 -7.18
CA THR A 19 11.34 9.66 -5.93
C THR A 19 10.38 8.94 -4.98
N ALA A 20 9.14 9.41 -4.84
CA ALA A 20 8.16 8.76 -3.98
C ALA A 20 7.78 7.36 -4.49
N VAL A 21 7.59 7.20 -5.80
CA VAL A 21 7.27 5.91 -6.44
C VAL A 21 8.45 4.95 -6.39
N ASN A 22 9.67 5.39 -6.70
CA ASN A 22 10.88 4.55 -6.64
C ASN A 22 11.20 4.07 -5.21
N ASN A 23 10.68 4.77 -4.20
CA ASN A 23 10.74 4.32 -2.82
C ASN A 23 9.83 3.13 -2.52
N ILE A 24 8.88 2.80 -3.38
CA ILE A 24 8.10 1.56 -3.35
C ILE A 24 8.92 0.52 -4.12
N ASN A 25 9.67 -0.29 -3.37
CA ASN A 25 10.53 -1.32 -3.95
C ASN A 25 10.08 -2.73 -3.53
N PRO A 26 10.51 -3.78 -4.25
CA PRO A 26 10.08 -5.15 -3.98
C PRO A 26 10.33 -5.62 -2.54
N SER A 27 11.44 -5.19 -1.94
CA SER A 27 11.79 -5.56 -0.56
C SER A 27 10.83 -4.94 0.46
N LYS A 28 10.40 -3.69 0.26
CA LYS A 28 9.41 -3.01 1.11
C LYS A 28 8.03 -3.61 0.91
N LEU A 29 7.62 -3.87 -0.34
CA LEU A 29 6.36 -4.55 -0.64
C LEU A 29 6.28 -5.93 0.00
N SER A 30 7.36 -6.71 -0.04
CA SER A 30 7.41 -8.02 0.61
C SER A 30 7.24 -7.94 2.13
N LYS A 31 7.83 -6.93 2.78
CA LYS A 31 7.65 -6.68 4.22
C LYS A 31 6.22 -6.26 4.54
N LEU A 32 5.64 -5.34 3.76
CA LEU A 32 4.27 -4.90 3.91
C LEU A 32 3.29 -6.06 3.77
N LYS A 33 3.47 -6.90 2.75
CA LYS A 33 2.67 -8.12 2.55
C LYS A 33 2.67 -9.01 3.79
N ARG A 34 3.84 -9.28 4.35
CA ARG A 34 3.97 -10.08 5.60
C ARG A 34 3.25 -9.43 6.78
N SER A 35 3.33 -8.11 6.91
CA SER A 35 2.63 -7.37 7.96
C SER A 35 1.12 -7.41 7.79
N VAL A 36 0.62 -7.32 6.55
CA VAL A 36 -0.80 -7.47 6.24
C VAL A 36 -1.28 -8.88 6.55
N ASP A 37 -0.56 -9.91 6.09
CA ASP A 37 -0.90 -11.31 6.34
C ASP A 37 -0.95 -11.59 7.86
N TYR A 38 0.03 -11.09 8.62
CA TYR A 38 0.05 -11.17 10.08
C TYR A 38 -1.15 -10.45 10.73
N TYR A 39 -1.48 -9.24 10.27
CA TYR A 39 -2.64 -8.50 10.76
C TYR A 39 -3.94 -9.29 10.52
N LEU A 40 -4.16 -9.83 9.32
CA LEU A 40 -5.35 -10.62 9.00
C LEU A 40 -5.44 -11.88 9.88
N GLN A 41 -4.33 -12.58 10.08
CA GLN A 41 -4.27 -13.77 10.93
C GLN A 41 -4.62 -13.44 12.39
N THR A 42 -4.00 -12.40 12.96
CA THR A 42 -4.24 -12.01 14.37
C THR A 42 -5.68 -11.55 14.60
N LYS A 43 -6.33 -10.97 13.57
CA LYS A 43 -7.73 -10.55 13.62
C LYS A 43 -8.72 -11.64 13.18
N LYS A 44 -8.23 -12.84 12.81
CA LYS A 44 -9.05 -13.95 12.28
C LYS A 44 -9.92 -13.52 11.09
N LEU A 45 -9.40 -12.63 10.26
CA LEU A 45 -10.08 -12.14 9.06
C LEU A 45 -9.75 -13.06 7.89
N ASN A 46 -10.77 -13.71 7.34
CA ASN A 46 -10.66 -14.47 6.10
C ASN A 46 -11.29 -13.65 4.96
N THR A 47 -10.49 -12.78 4.37
CA THR A 47 -10.94 -11.79 3.39
C THR A 47 -9.85 -11.53 2.35
N VAL A 48 -10.27 -11.13 1.16
CA VAL A 48 -9.33 -10.62 0.15
C VAL A 48 -8.87 -9.21 0.53
N TYR A 49 -7.65 -8.88 0.10
CA TYR A 49 -7.07 -7.56 0.28
C TYR A 49 -6.32 -7.10 -0.96
N VAL A 50 -6.19 -5.79 -1.10
CA VAL A 50 -5.29 -5.14 -2.05
C VAL A 50 -4.35 -4.20 -1.27
N ILE A 51 -3.19 -3.94 -1.86
CA ILE A 51 -2.25 -2.95 -1.37
C ILE A 51 -2.27 -1.79 -2.36
N ASP A 52 -2.54 -0.59 -1.86
CA ASP A 52 -2.55 0.65 -2.64
C ASP A 52 -1.42 1.57 -2.14
N ALA A 53 -1.05 2.58 -2.91
CA ALA A 53 -0.18 3.66 -2.45
C ALA A 53 -0.85 5.02 -2.53
N LEU A 54 -0.57 5.85 -1.53
CA LEU A 54 -0.83 7.28 -1.57
C LEU A 54 0.50 8.02 -1.69
N ILE A 55 0.74 8.61 -2.85
CA ILE A 55 1.91 9.43 -3.11
C ILE A 55 1.58 10.87 -2.75
N VAL A 56 2.34 11.45 -1.83
CA VAL A 56 2.15 12.82 -1.36
C VAL A 56 3.40 13.62 -1.70
N VAL A 57 3.26 14.60 -2.59
CA VAL A 57 4.30 15.60 -2.82
C VAL A 57 3.70 16.99 -2.66
N ASP A 58 4.55 18.01 -2.57
CA ASP A 58 4.19 19.33 -2.06
C ASP A 58 2.83 19.88 -2.55
N ASN A 59 2.52 19.71 -3.84
CA ASN A 59 1.32 20.29 -4.46
C ASN A 59 0.31 19.25 -4.97
N HIS A 60 0.55 17.95 -4.80
CA HIS A 60 -0.38 16.93 -5.28
C HIS A 60 -0.36 15.66 -4.44
N ILE A 61 -1.52 15.02 -4.38
CA ILE A 61 -1.68 13.69 -3.84
C ILE A 61 -2.17 12.79 -4.98
N GLU A 62 -1.46 11.69 -5.20
CA GLU A 62 -1.81 10.70 -6.20
C GLU A 62 -2.10 9.35 -5.53
N PHE A 63 -3.18 8.70 -5.96
CA PHE A 63 -3.60 7.41 -5.44
C PHE A 63 -3.35 6.33 -6.49
N LEU A 64 -2.49 5.38 -6.15
CA LEU A 64 -2.10 4.26 -6.99
C LEU A 64 -2.76 2.98 -6.46
N GLU A 65 -3.68 2.43 -7.23
CA GLU A 65 -4.40 1.22 -6.85
C GLU A 65 -3.61 -0.05 -7.20
N ASN A 66 -3.69 -1.04 -6.33
CA ASN A 66 -3.12 -2.37 -6.53
C ASN A 66 -1.63 -2.37 -6.97
N ILE A 67 -0.76 -1.80 -6.13
CA ILE A 67 0.70 -1.73 -6.36
C ILE A 67 1.43 -3.07 -6.19
N THR A 68 0.68 -4.16 -6.05
CA THR A 68 1.20 -5.53 -5.97
C THR A 68 1.38 -6.07 -7.39
N LEU A 69 2.63 -6.16 -7.86
CA LEU A 69 3.02 -6.81 -9.11
C LEU A 69 3.05 -8.34 -8.98
#